data_AF-A0AAW0XLE2-F1
#
_entry.id   AF-A0AAW0XLE2-F1
#
_cell.length_a   1.000
_cell.length_b   1.000
_cell.length_c   1.000
_cell.angle_alpha   90.00
_cell.angle_beta   90.00
_cell.angle_gamma   90.00
#
_symmetry.space_group_name_H-M   'P 1'
#
loop_
_entity.id
_entity.type
_entity.pdbx_description
1 polymer ?
#
loop_
_entity_poly.entity_id
_entity_poly.type
_entity_poly.pdbx_seq_one_letter_code
_entity_poly.pdbx_strand_id
1 'polypeptide(L)'
;ELDLNTETFLFNNTPKEQEWLNAVLNGIHPKAKYQKVRLVRLVGMMLIVLVQEKHLAYVRSVSTDTVGTGIMNKMGNKGAVSVRLDLHSTSICFVNAHLAAHQEELDRRNEDHDCIFQRTCFNLNINSPPKTIKDHEHIYFIGDMNYRINPCDVNIREVASSNKFSILLENDQLTQ
;
A
#
# COMPACT_ATOMS: atom_id res chain seq x y z
N GLU A 1 -4.32 6.32 12.75
CA GLU A 1 -5.15 6.41 11.54
C GLU A 1 -5.10 7.84 11.03
N LEU A 2 -4.75 8.06 9.76
CA LEU A 2 -4.84 9.37 9.13
C LEU A 2 -6.34 9.70 8.99
N ASP A 3 -6.75 10.90 9.39
CA ASP A 3 -8.17 11.23 9.61
C ASP A 3 -9.08 10.85 8.44
N LEU A 4 -10.23 10.24 8.77
CA LEU A 4 -11.30 9.88 7.83
C LEU A 4 -12.35 10.99 7.69
N ASN A 5 -12.10 12.17 8.26
CA ASN A 5 -13.04 13.28 8.22
C ASN A 5 -13.28 13.75 6.78
N THR A 6 -14.50 14.16 6.48
CA THR A 6 -14.93 14.65 5.16
C THR A 6 -14.06 15.81 4.65
N GLU A 7 -13.47 16.59 5.56
CA GLU A 7 -12.51 17.66 5.25
C GLU A 7 -11.19 17.14 4.69
N THR A 8 -10.72 15.95 5.07
CA THR A 8 -9.50 15.32 4.53
C THR A 8 -9.64 14.91 3.06
N PHE A 9 -10.87 14.75 2.58
CA PHE A 9 -11.16 14.57 1.14
C PHE A 9 -11.07 15.88 0.37
N LEU A 10 -11.24 17.04 1.04
CA LEU A 10 -11.25 18.37 0.44
C LEU A 10 -9.89 19.08 0.55
N PHE A 11 -9.16 18.83 1.64
CA PHE A 11 -7.88 19.47 1.93
C PHE A 11 -6.76 18.44 1.89
N ASN A 12 -6.03 18.40 0.77
CA ASN A 12 -4.83 17.59 0.61
C ASN A 12 -3.64 18.01 1.50
N ASN A 13 -3.81 18.99 2.39
CA ASN A 13 -2.80 19.46 3.32
C ASN A 13 -3.29 19.23 4.75
N THR A 14 -2.88 18.11 5.35
CA THR A 14 -2.95 17.93 6.80
C THR A 14 -1.52 17.96 7.36
N PRO A 15 -1.28 18.56 8.54
CA PRO A 15 0.03 18.52 9.18
C PRO A 15 0.50 17.06 9.47
N LYS A 16 -0.46 16.12 9.55
CA LYS A 16 -0.21 14.69 9.81
C LYS A 16 0.73 14.04 8.81
N GLU A 17 0.73 14.43 7.54
CA GLU A 17 1.66 13.87 6.55
C GLU A 17 3.12 14.15 6.94
N GLN A 18 3.42 15.38 7.31
CA GLN A 18 4.76 15.79 7.72
C GLN A 18 5.14 15.21 9.08
N GLU A 19 4.20 15.16 10.03
CA GLU A 19 4.40 14.51 11.33
C GLU A 19 4.79 13.04 11.18
N TRP A 20 4.07 12.29 10.34
CA TRP A 20 4.38 10.90 10.04
C TRP A 20 5.72 10.74 9.33
N LEU A 21 6.03 11.59 8.34
CA LEU A 21 7.32 11.57 7.68
C LEU A 21 8.47 11.78 8.69
N ASN A 22 8.32 12.75 9.59
CA ASN A 22 9.30 13.01 10.64
C ASN A 22 9.42 11.82 11.61
N ALA A 23 8.31 11.22 12.03
CA ALA A 23 8.31 10.04 12.89
C ALA A 23 9.06 8.86 12.24
N VAL A 24 8.83 8.61 10.94
CA VAL A 24 9.55 7.58 10.18
C VAL A 24 11.05 7.91 10.09
N LEU A 25 11.41 9.15 9.74
CA LEU A 25 12.81 9.58 9.63
C LEU A 25 13.55 9.57 10.98
N ASN A 26 12.84 9.70 12.09
CA ASN A 26 13.41 9.58 13.43
C ASN A 26 13.54 8.11 13.89
N GLY A 27 12.76 7.20 13.30
CA GLY A 27 12.76 5.77 13.64
C GLY A 27 13.69 4.88 12.80
N ILE A 28 14.21 5.38 11.69
CA ILE A 28 15.17 4.65 10.85
C ILE A 28 16.52 4.42 11.57
N HIS A 29 17.24 3.39 11.14
CA HIS A 29 18.46 2.95 11.79
C HIS A 29 19.53 4.07 11.84
N PRO A 30 20.01 4.46 13.04
CA PRO A 30 20.82 5.68 13.22
C PRO A 30 22.21 5.62 12.58
N LYS A 31 22.73 4.41 12.31
CA LYS A 31 24.06 4.26 11.66
C LYS A 31 24.02 4.38 10.14
N ALA A 32 22.86 4.55 9.54
CA ALA A 32 22.71 4.70 8.09
C ALA A 32 21.98 6.01 7.78
N LYS A 33 22.46 6.71 6.76
CA LYS A 33 21.78 7.90 6.23
C LYS A 33 20.80 7.47 5.16
N TYR A 34 19.55 7.86 5.32
CA TYR A 34 18.50 7.60 4.34
C TYR A 34 18.04 8.91 3.71
N GLN A 35 17.66 8.82 2.44
CA GLN A 35 17.10 9.90 1.64
C GLN A 35 15.71 9.50 1.18
N LYS A 36 14.77 10.46 1.21
CA LYS A 36 13.41 10.23 0.72
C LYS A 36 13.42 10.18 -0.81
N VAL A 37 13.04 9.04 -1.38
CA VAL A 37 12.84 8.89 -2.83
C VAL A 37 11.49 9.46 -3.22
N ARG A 38 10.43 9.08 -2.49
CA ARG A 38 9.07 9.49 -2.79
C ARG A 38 8.15 9.34 -1.59
N LEU A 39 7.18 10.23 -1.49
CA LEU A 39 6.00 10.11 -0.64
C LEU A 39 4.78 10.25 -1.54
N VAL A 40 3.79 9.37 -1.37
CA VAL A 40 2.50 9.45 -2.04
C VAL A 40 1.41 9.18 -1.00
N ARG A 41 0.27 9.87 -1.13
CA ARG A 41 -0.85 9.78 -0.22
C ARG A 41 -2.18 9.81 -0.97
N LEU A 42 -3.16 9.05 -0.49
CA LEU A 42 -4.54 9.06 -0.93
C LEU A 42 -5.44 8.98 0.31
N VAL A 43 -6.10 10.10 0.67
CA VAL A 43 -6.88 10.23 1.90
C VAL A 43 -6.07 9.75 3.12
N GLY A 44 -6.42 8.59 3.70
CA GLY A 44 -5.76 8.01 4.87
C GLY A 44 -4.63 7.02 4.56
N MET A 45 -4.38 6.68 3.29
CA MET A 45 -3.28 5.81 2.88
C MET A 45 -2.05 6.63 2.54
N MET A 46 -0.88 6.22 3.02
CA MET A 46 0.39 6.89 2.74
C MET A 46 1.49 5.85 2.49
N LEU A 47 2.36 6.10 1.52
CA LEU A 47 3.54 5.29 1.23
C LEU A 47 4.76 6.19 1.13
N ILE A 48 5.79 5.88 1.93
CA ILE A 48 7.07 6.57 1.96
C ILE A 48 8.14 5.58 1.51
N VAL A 49 8.83 5.90 0.42
CA VAL A 49 9.98 5.14 -0.05
C VAL A 49 11.25 5.90 0.31
N LEU A 50 12.08 5.28 1.14
CA LEU A 50 13.40 5.78 1.53
C LEU A 50 14.47 4.87 0.95
N VAL A 51 15.63 5.45 0.62
CA VAL A 51 16.80 4.72 0.15
C VAL A 51 18.02 5.13 0.96
N GLN A 52 18.96 4.21 1.23
CA GLN A 52 20.23 4.63 1.83
C GLN A 52 20.97 5.56 0.86
N GLU A 53 21.60 6.60 1.40
CA GLU A 53 22.22 7.68 0.61
C GLU A 53 23.22 7.15 -0.43
N LYS A 54 24.01 6.13 -0.08
CA LYS A 54 24.97 5.48 -1.01
C LYS A 54 24.32 4.84 -2.25
N HIS A 55 23.01 4.55 -2.22
CA HIS A 55 22.27 3.95 -3.32
C HIS A 55 21.47 4.97 -4.14
N LEU A 56 21.38 6.22 -3.69
CA LEU A 56 20.52 7.24 -4.31
C LEU A 56 20.86 7.48 -5.78
N ALA A 57 22.16 7.50 -6.13
CA ALA A 57 22.63 7.69 -7.50
C ALA A 57 22.15 6.60 -8.49
N TYR A 58 21.68 5.46 -7.98
CA TYR A 58 21.20 4.34 -8.79
C TYR A 58 19.67 4.27 -8.87
N VAL A 59 18.95 5.15 -8.18
CA VAL A 59 17.49 5.26 -8.25
C VAL A 59 17.10 6.08 -9.48
N ARG A 60 16.29 5.50 -10.37
CA ARG A 60 15.86 6.12 -11.62
C ARG A 60 14.37 5.89 -11.85
N SER A 61 13.81 6.61 -12.83
CA SER A 61 12.47 6.36 -13.35
C SER A 61 11.39 6.28 -12.26
N VAL A 62 11.48 7.15 -11.25
CA VAL A 62 10.55 7.18 -10.12
C VAL A 62 9.22 7.74 -10.59
N SER A 63 8.14 6.98 -10.41
CA SER A 63 6.78 7.43 -10.75
C SER A 63 5.80 6.90 -9.73
N THR A 64 4.64 7.54 -9.64
CA THR A 64 3.60 7.24 -8.65
C THR A 64 2.24 7.27 -9.28
N ASP A 65 1.31 6.53 -8.69
CA ASP A 65 -0.11 6.63 -9.02
C ASP A 65 -0.97 6.34 -7.80
N THR A 66 -2.23 6.75 -7.85
CA THR A 66 -3.22 6.52 -6.80
C THR A 66 -4.53 6.04 -7.41
N VAL A 67 -5.08 4.95 -6.88
CA VAL A 67 -6.35 4.39 -7.34
C VAL A 67 -7.32 4.37 -6.17
N GLY A 68 -8.43 5.11 -6.26
CA GLY A 68 -9.55 4.99 -5.33
C GLY A 68 -10.52 3.90 -5.76
N THR A 69 -10.87 3.00 -4.85
CA THR A 69 -11.82 1.89 -5.03
C THR A 69 -12.99 1.92 -4.04
N GLY A 70 -13.11 2.99 -3.25
CA GLY A 70 -14.16 3.13 -2.25
C GLY A 70 -15.54 3.39 -2.87
N ILE A 71 -16.30 4.33 -2.31
CA ILE A 71 -17.66 4.64 -2.77
C ILE A 71 -17.67 4.82 -4.30
N MET A 72 -18.60 4.13 -4.97
CA MET A 72 -18.75 4.08 -6.43
C MET A 72 -17.48 3.65 -7.19
N ASN A 73 -16.62 2.81 -6.62
CA ASN A 73 -15.34 2.37 -7.21
C ASN A 73 -14.37 3.52 -7.51
N LYS A 74 -14.50 4.68 -6.84
CA LYS A 74 -13.75 5.90 -7.21
C LYS A 74 -13.18 6.65 -6.02
N MET A 75 -13.87 6.66 -4.88
CA MET A 75 -13.42 7.45 -3.73
C MET A 75 -12.15 6.86 -3.09
N GLY A 76 -11.30 7.74 -2.58
CA GLY A 76 -9.98 7.36 -2.04
C GLY A 76 -9.98 6.81 -0.61
N ASN A 77 -11.14 6.58 0.01
CA ASN A 77 -11.23 5.97 1.34
C ASN A 77 -10.88 4.47 1.36
N LYS A 78 -10.85 3.85 0.18
CA LYS A 78 -10.32 2.53 -0.12
C LYS A 78 -9.56 2.60 -1.44
N GLY A 79 -8.66 1.67 -1.68
CA GLY A 79 -7.88 1.57 -2.90
C GLY A 79 -6.39 1.45 -2.61
N ALA A 80 -5.54 2.14 -3.36
CA ALA A 80 -4.10 2.05 -3.18
C ALA A 80 -3.34 3.32 -3.58
N VAL A 81 -2.15 3.45 -3.00
CA VAL A 81 -1.09 4.33 -3.47
C VAL A 81 0.10 3.48 -3.93
N SER A 82 0.68 3.85 -5.07
CA SER A 82 1.71 3.05 -5.71
C SER A 82 2.93 3.90 -6.03
N VAL A 83 4.13 3.37 -5.79
CA VAL A 83 5.41 3.97 -6.19
C VAL A 83 6.20 2.94 -6.96
N ARG A 84 6.66 3.31 -8.15
CA ARG A 84 7.64 2.52 -8.90
C ARG A 84 8.95 3.26 -9.03
N LEU A 85 10.04 2.50 -9.14
CA LEU A 85 11.38 3.00 -9.43
C LEU A 85 12.22 1.90 -10.09
N ASP A 86 13.30 2.30 -10.74
CA ASP A 86 14.39 1.39 -11.09
C ASP A 86 15.53 1.61 -10.08
N LEU A 87 16.01 0.54 -9.47
CA LEU A 87 17.20 0.55 -8.63
C LEU A 87 18.28 -0.25 -9.35
N HIS A 88 19.35 0.41 -9.75
CA HIS A 88 20.31 -0.14 -10.72
C HIS A 88 19.62 -0.54 -12.04
N SER A 89 19.57 -1.82 -12.35
CA SER A 89 18.91 -2.40 -13.52
C SER A 89 17.64 -3.16 -13.17
N THR A 90 17.18 -3.06 -11.92
CA THR A 90 16.02 -3.81 -11.42
C THR A 90 14.83 -2.88 -11.20
N SER A 91 13.71 -3.22 -11.81
CA SER A 91 12.45 -2.49 -11.70
C SER A 91 11.63 -2.98 -10.51
N ILE A 92 11.21 -2.05 -9.65
CA ILE A 92 10.50 -2.34 -8.40
C ILE A 92 9.23 -1.50 -8.33
N CYS A 93 8.11 -2.13 -7.95
CA CYS A 93 6.84 -1.48 -7.66
C CYS A 93 6.39 -1.80 -6.23
N PHE A 94 6.14 -0.76 -5.45
CA PHE A 94 5.53 -0.84 -4.12
C PHE A 94 4.09 -0.35 -4.22
N VAL A 95 3.15 -1.14 -3.70
CA VAL A 95 1.72 -0.82 -3.64
C VAL A 95 1.29 -0.92 -2.18
N ASN A 96 0.80 0.18 -1.61
CA ASN A 96 0.15 0.19 -0.30
C ASN A 96 -1.36 0.31 -0.50
N ALA A 97 -2.11 -0.72 -0.13
CA ALA A 97 -3.55 -0.82 -0.31
C ALA A 97 -4.33 -0.77 1.00
N HIS A 98 -5.57 -0.32 0.91
CA HIS A 98 -6.59 -0.44 1.95
C HIS A 98 -7.87 -0.91 1.27
N LEU A 99 -8.17 -2.21 1.37
CA LEU A 99 -9.28 -2.85 0.67
C LEU A 99 -10.58 -2.84 1.49
N ALA A 100 -11.70 -3.16 0.85
CA ALA A 100 -13.02 -3.22 1.49
C ALA A 100 -13.02 -3.98 2.83
N ALA A 101 -13.58 -3.33 3.85
CA ALA A 101 -13.70 -3.90 5.19
C ALA A 101 -14.96 -4.77 5.32
N HIS A 102 -15.13 -5.42 6.48
CA HIS A 102 -16.21 -6.35 6.84
C HIS A 102 -16.00 -7.80 6.39
N GLN A 103 -16.60 -8.74 7.13
CA GLN A 103 -16.35 -10.17 7.00
C GLN A 103 -16.81 -10.70 5.65
N GLU A 104 -17.95 -10.21 5.20
CA GLU A 104 -18.73 -10.67 4.06
C GLU A 104 -18.18 -10.13 2.72
N GLU A 105 -17.33 -9.10 2.76
CA GLU A 105 -16.85 -8.37 1.58
C GLU A 105 -15.63 -9.02 0.90
N LEU A 106 -15.58 -10.37 0.85
CA LEU A 106 -14.48 -11.11 0.23
C LEU A 106 -14.36 -10.80 -1.26
N ASP A 107 -15.45 -11.01 -2.00
CA ASP A 107 -15.48 -10.76 -3.45
C ASP A 107 -15.15 -9.29 -3.76
N ARG A 108 -15.62 -8.39 -2.90
CA ARG A 108 -15.35 -6.96 -3.02
C ARG A 108 -13.87 -6.61 -2.84
N ARG A 109 -13.14 -7.28 -1.93
CA ARG A 109 -11.68 -7.13 -1.79
C ARG A 109 -10.94 -7.62 -3.03
N ASN A 110 -11.39 -8.73 -3.62
CA ASN A 110 -10.84 -9.25 -4.87
C ASN A 110 -11.06 -8.27 -6.03
N GLU A 111 -12.26 -7.68 -6.13
CA GLU A 111 -12.56 -6.62 -7.09
C GLU A 111 -11.69 -5.37 -6.88
N ASP A 112 -11.53 -4.91 -5.63
CA ASP A 112 -10.67 -3.77 -5.31
C ASP A 112 -9.23 -4.04 -5.77
N HIS A 113 -8.69 -5.23 -5.49
CA HIS A 113 -7.37 -5.67 -5.94
C HIS A 113 -7.26 -5.60 -7.47
N ASP A 114 -8.20 -6.20 -8.19
CA ASP A 114 -8.17 -6.22 -9.65
C ASP A 114 -8.30 -4.82 -10.25
N CYS A 115 -9.14 -3.98 -9.64
CA CYS A 115 -9.30 -2.58 -10.01
C CYS A 115 -7.99 -1.79 -9.85
N ILE A 116 -7.26 -2.02 -8.75
CA ILE A 116 -5.93 -1.43 -8.51
C ILE A 116 -4.94 -1.87 -9.60
N PHE A 117 -4.88 -3.17 -9.91
CA PHE A 117 -3.99 -3.70 -10.94
C PHE A 117 -4.31 -3.19 -12.34
N GLN A 118 -5.59 -3.02 -12.68
CA GLN A 118 -6.04 -2.56 -13.99
C GLN A 118 -5.84 -1.05 -14.19
N ARG A 119 -6.04 -0.24 -13.13
CA ARG A 119 -6.05 1.22 -13.24
C ARG A 119 -4.71 1.87 -12.92
N THR A 120 -3.86 1.22 -12.12
CA THR A 120 -2.54 1.77 -11.78
C THR A 120 -1.69 1.89 -13.05
N CYS A 121 -1.29 3.12 -13.36
CA CYS A 121 -0.61 3.47 -14.59
C CYS A 121 0.50 4.49 -14.35
N PHE A 122 1.74 4.12 -14.66
CA PHE A 122 2.94 4.93 -14.48
C PHE A 122 3.40 5.52 -15.81
N ASN A 123 3.14 6.81 -16.00
CA ASN A 123 3.67 7.57 -17.12
C ASN A 123 5.11 8.00 -16.81
N LEU A 124 6.09 7.41 -17.49
CA LEU A 124 7.52 7.70 -17.29
C LEU A 124 8.02 8.85 -18.18
N ASN A 125 7.55 8.90 -19.42
CA ASN A 125 7.88 9.92 -20.41
C ASN A 125 6.75 9.97 -21.46
N ILE A 126 6.74 11.01 -22.30
CA ILE A 126 5.71 11.19 -23.35
C ILE A 126 5.88 10.17 -24.49
N ASN A 127 7.10 9.65 -24.68
CA ASN A 127 7.48 8.85 -25.85
C ASN A 127 7.60 7.34 -25.58
N SER A 128 7.27 6.86 -24.39
CA SER A 128 7.24 5.43 -24.08
C SER A 128 5.87 5.05 -23.52
N PRO A 129 5.44 3.80 -23.78
CA PRO A 129 4.17 3.34 -23.24
C PRO A 129 4.18 3.45 -21.71
N PRO A 130 3.04 3.77 -21.09
CA PRO A 130 2.92 3.69 -19.65
C PRO A 130 3.22 2.28 -19.16
N LYS A 131 3.78 2.18 -17.95
CA LYS A 131 3.94 0.91 -17.24
C LYS A 131 2.79 0.67 -16.28
N THR A 132 2.36 -0.57 -16.15
CA THR A 132 1.42 -1.05 -15.14
C THR A 132 2.19 -1.69 -13.98
N ILE A 133 1.48 -2.13 -12.93
CA ILE A 133 2.10 -2.86 -11.82
C ILE A 133 2.82 -4.12 -12.31
N LYS A 134 2.21 -4.87 -13.25
CA LYS A 134 2.71 -6.16 -13.74
C LYS A 134 4.00 -6.06 -14.59
N ASP A 135 4.38 -4.86 -15.01
CA ASP A 135 5.59 -4.62 -15.83
C ASP A 135 6.89 -4.50 -15.01
N HIS A 136 6.86 -4.84 -13.72
CA HIS A 136 7.99 -4.74 -12.81
C HIS A 136 8.50 -6.12 -12.39
N GLU A 137 9.82 -6.25 -12.25
CA GLU A 137 10.47 -7.50 -11.83
C GLU A 137 10.15 -7.85 -10.36
N HIS A 138 10.08 -6.85 -9.49
CA HIS A 138 9.66 -7.03 -8.11
C HIS A 138 8.45 -6.18 -7.78
N ILE A 139 7.40 -6.83 -7.30
CA ILE A 139 6.16 -6.19 -6.87
C ILE A 139 5.94 -6.51 -5.40
N TYR A 140 5.84 -5.47 -4.59
CA TYR A 140 5.50 -5.55 -3.18
C TYR A 140 4.09 -4.99 -3.00
N PHE A 141 3.10 -5.88 -2.85
CA PHE A 141 1.72 -5.50 -2.55
C PHE A 141 1.49 -5.66 -1.05
N ILE A 142 1.29 -4.56 -0.33
CA ILE A 142 1.20 -4.49 1.12
C ILE A 142 0.05 -3.59 1.55
N GLY A 143 -0.24 -3.56 2.85
CA GLY A 143 -1.21 -2.63 3.45
C GLY A 143 -2.28 -3.35 4.28
N ASP A 144 -3.40 -2.68 4.51
CA ASP A 144 -4.57 -3.28 5.15
C ASP A 144 -5.46 -3.97 4.11
N MET A 145 -5.15 -5.23 3.86
CA MET A 145 -5.85 -6.07 2.89
C MET A 145 -7.26 -6.45 3.37
N ASN A 146 -7.58 -6.28 4.66
CA ASN A 146 -8.88 -6.53 5.26
C ASN A 146 -9.50 -7.93 5.10
N TYR A 147 -8.79 -8.94 4.56
CA TYR A 147 -9.23 -10.33 4.61
C TYR A 147 -9.36 -10.79 6.07
N ARG A 148 -10.34 -11.63 6.33
CA ARG A 148 -10.71 -12.05 7.68
C ARG A 148 -10.56 -13.56 7.84
N ILE A 149 -10.59 -14.02 9.08
CA ILE A 149 -10.73 -15.43 9.40
C ILE A 149 -12.20 -15.80 9.23
N ASN A 150 -12.50 -16.79 8.40
CA ASN A 150 -13.85 -17.32 8.24
C ASN A 150 -14.35 -17.96 9.55
N PRO A 151 -15.66 -17.93 9.82
CA PRO A 151 -16.23 -18.60 10.98
C PRO A 151 -15.83 -20.08 11.03
N CYS A 152 -15.34 -20.50 12.18
CA CYS A 152 -14.87 -21.87 12.42
C CYS A 152 -15.21 -22.28 13.86
N ASP A 153 -15.28 -23.60 14.10
CA ASP A 153 -15.67 -24.19 15.39
C ASP A 153 -14.53 -24.16 16.44
N VAL A 154 -13.76 -23.07 16.47
CA VAL A 154 -12.68 -22.86 17.45
C VAL A 154 -12.84 -21.53 18.16
N ASN A 155 -12.40 -21.49 19.41
CA ASN A 155 -12.30 -20.23 20.14
C ASN A 155 -11.09 -19.43 19.62
N ILE A 156 -11.34 -18.51 18.68
CA ILE A 156 -10.29 -17.70 18.02
C ILE A 156 -9.36 -17.02 19.04
N ARG A 157 -9.91 -16.47 20.14
CA ARG A 157 -9.10 -15.78 21.15
C ARG A 157 -8.15 -16.72 21.88
N GLU A 158 -8.60 -17.92 22.20
CA GLU A 158 -7.80 -18.94 22.87
C GLU A 158 -6.71 -19.50 21.95
N VAL A 159 -7.06 -19.79 20.70
CA VAL A 159 -6.11 -20.25 19.69
C VAL A 159 -5.02 -19.20 19.45
N ALA A 160 -5.42 -17.93 19.31
CA ALA A 160 -4.49 -16.81 19.15
C ALA A 160 -3.60 -16.60 20.37
N SER A 161 -4.15 -16.62 21.59
CA SER A 161 -3.36 -16.45 22.83
C SER A 161 -2.40 -17.62 23.09
N SER A 162 -2.69 -18.79 22.53
CA SER A 162 -1.85 -19.98 22.60
C SER A 162 -0.81 -20.07 21.46
N ASN A 163 -0.68 -19.04 20.62
CA ASN A 163 0.20 -19.01 19.43
C ASN A 163 -0.06 -20.15 18.42
N LYS A 164 -1.27 -20.71 18.39
CA LYS A 164 -1.65 -21.80 17.47
C LYS A 164 -2.18 -21.24 16.15
N PHE A 165 -1.43 -20.32 15.53
CA PHE A 165 -1.90 -19.55 14.37
C PHE A 165 -2.17 -20.38 13.12
N SER A 166 -1.55 -21.56 12.97
CA SER A 166 -1.80 -22.45 11.83
C SER A 166 -3.28 -22.81 11.68
N ILE A 167 -3.99 -23.00 12.80
CA ILE A 167 -5.43 -23.32 12.81
C ILE A 167 -6.26 -22.13 12.27
N LEU A 168 -5.86 -20.90 12.59
CA LEU A 168 -6.54 -19.71 12.10
C LEU A 168 -6.25 -19.48 10.61
N LEU A 169 -5.01 -19.72 10.19
CA LEU A 169 -4.58 -19.54 8.80
C LEU A 169 -5.30 -20.49 7.84
N GLU A 170 -5.70 -21.70 8.27
CA GLU A 170 -6.55 -22.59 7.47
C GLU A 170 -7.91 -21.94 7.08
N ASN A 171 -8.34 -20.94 7.85
CA ASN A 171 -9.59 -20.24 7.65
C ASN A 171 -9.39 -18.79 7.17
N ASP A 172 -8.17 -18.38 6.83
CA ASP A 172 -7.88 -17.03 6.33
C ASP A 172 -8.33 -16.88 4.88
N GLN A 173 -9.29 -15.97 4.66
CA GLN A 173 -9.86 -15.67 3.35
C GLN A 173 -8.84 -15.25 2.28
N LEU A 174 -7.67 -14.73 2.64
CA LEU A 174 -6.62 -14.38 1.67
C LEU A 174 -5.91 -15.62 1.12
N THR A 175 -5.87 -16.70 1.91
CA THR A 175 -5.12 -17.93 1.59
C THR A 175 -5.97 -19.04 1.01
N GLN A 176 -7.29 -18.84 0.96
CA GLN A 176 -8.26 -19.73 0.32
C GLN A 176 -8.29 -19.49 -1.19
#